data_AF-A0A946INC9-F1
#
_entry.id   AF-A0A946INC9-F1
#
_cell.length_a   1.000
_cell.length_b   1.000
_cell.length_c   1.000
_cell.angle_alpha   90.00
_cell.angle_beta   90.00
_cell.angle_gamma   90.00
#
_symmetry.space_group_name_H-M   'P 1'
#
loop_
_entity.id
_entity.type
_entity.pdbx_description
1 polymer ?
#
loop_
_entity_poly.entity_id
_entity_poly.type
_entity_poly.pdbx_seq_one_letter_code
_entity_poly.pdbx_strand_id
1 'polypeptide(L)'
;MKNTIEKLYSILFILLGLSIPLSIAASNVLVGLIIICWITEGNLIRKWKEIKTSKWMTSILFLLVFYCLGIMWGNNHENAISILQKSSFLLVFIVFATSKFNQSTLKWGTLLFIFSTLVSAILAILINQEIILPLHNYIPIISSKNTISAFNPYNY
;
A
#
# COMPACT_ATOMS: atom_id res chain seq x y z
N MET A 1 23.41 5.71 14.35
CA MET A 1 22.40 4.77 13.77
C MET A 1 20.97 5.29 13.79
N LYS A 2 20.45 5.91 14.87
CA LYS A 2 19.06 6.43 14.88
C LYS A 2 18.73 7.36 13.70
N ASN A 3 19.62 8.30 13.42
CA ASN A 3 19.44 9.30 12.36
C ASN A 3 19.46 8.72 10.92
N THR A 4 20.07 7.54 10.70
CA THR A 4 20.11 6.89 9.38
C THR A 4 18.84 6.08 9.14
N ILE A 5 18.31 5.41 10.18
CA ILE A 5 17.06 4.65 10.11
C ILE A 5 15.88 5.61 9.90
N GLU A 6 15.85 6.75 10.60
CA GLU A 6 14.81 7.78 10.43
C GLU A 6 14.80 8.34 9.00
N LYS A 7 15.98 8.66 8.44
CA LYS A 7 16.11 9.08 7.04
C LYS A 7 15.65 8.02 6.05
N LEU A 8 16.04 6.76 6.27
CA LEU A 8 15.61 5.63 5.44
C LEU A 8 14.08 5.49 5.48
N TYR A 9 13.48 5.56 6.67
CA TYR A 9 12.04 5.47 6.87
C TYR A 9 11.29 6.58 6.14
N SER A 10 11.80 7.81 6.19
CA SER A 10 11.25 8.94 5.44
C SER A 10 11.32 8.73 3.94
N ILE A 11 12.45 8.25 3.41
CA ILE A 11 12.60 7.96 1.97
C ILE A 11 11.64 6.85 1.53
N LEU A 12 11.55 5.75 2.30
CA LEU A 12 10.64 4.64 2.02
C LEU A 12 9.18 5.10 2.01
N PHE A 13 8.77 5.94 2.95
CA PHE A 13 7.41 6.48 3.01
C PHE A 13 7.10 7.40 1.83
N ILE A 14 8.05 8.24 1.43
CA ILE A 14 7.89 9.12 0.27
C ILE A 14 7.76 8.29 -1.02
N LEU A 15 8.60 7.26 -1.17
CA LEU A 15 8.57 6.37 -2.32
C LEU A 15 7.30 5.51 -2.36
N LEU A 16 6.78 5.14 -1.19
CA LEU A 16 5.48 4.46 -1.07
C LEU A 16 4.36 5.33 -1.63
N GLY A 17 4.35 6.63 -1.34
CA GLY A 17 3.37 7.58 -1.90
C GLY A 17 3.36 7.56 -3.43
N LEU A 18 4.53 7.54 -4.06
CA LEU A 18 4.66 7.41 -5.52
C LEU A 18 4.19 6.03 -6.03
N SER A 19 4.49 4.98 -5.27
CA SER A 19 4.28 3.60 -5.71
C SER A 19 2.82 3.15 -5.67
N ILE A 20 1.99 3.67 -4.73
CA ILE A 20 0.61 3.18 -4.55
C ILE A 20 -0.20 3.24 -5.85
N PRO A 21 -0.24 4.37 -6.59
CA PRO A 21 -1.01 4.46 -7.83
C PRO A 21 -0.33 3.80 -9.03
N LEU A 22 1.02 3.76 -9.03
CA LEU A 22 1.79 3.28 -10.19
C LEU A 22 1.97 1.76 -10.22
N SER A 23 2.16 1.10 -9.08
CA SER A 23 2.45 -0.34 -9.04
C SER A 23 2.10 -0.98 -7.70
N ILE A 24 1.21 -1.97 -7.76
CA ILE A 24 0.82 -2.81 -6.62
C ILE A 24 2.02 -3.60 -6.09
N ALA A 25 2.84 -4.16 -7.01
CA ALA A 25 4.00 -4.97 -6.64
C ALA A 25 5.06 -4.14 -5.90
N ALA A 26 5.39 -2.95 -6.42
CA ALA A 26 6.36 -2.07 -5.77
C ALA A 26 5.84 -1.57 -4.41
N SER A 27 4.54 -1.30 -4.30
CA SER A 27 3.90 -0.88 -3.06
C SER A 27 4.02 -1.95 -1.98
N ASN A 28 3.75 -3.21 -2.33
CA ASN A 28 3.84 -4.34 -1.41
C ASN A 28 5.28 -4.54 -0.89
N VAL A 29 6.28 -4.42 -1.76
CA VAL A 29 7.71 -4.50 -1.37
C VAL A 29 8.07 -3.37 -0.41
N LEU A 30 7.64 -2.14 -0.70
CA LEU A 30 7.91 -0.97 0.15
C LEU A 30 7.23 -1.08 1.52
N VAL A 31 5.97 -1.54 1.58
CA VAL A 31 5.28 -1.82 2.85
C VAL A 31 6.07 -2.84 3.67
N GLY A 32 6.54 -3.93 3.05
CA GLY A 32 7.36 -4.93 3.73
C GLY A 32 8.65 -4.34 4.33
N LEU A 33 9.36 -3.51 3.56
CA LEU A 33 10.57 -2.81 4.03
C LEU A 33 10.28 -1.84 5.19
N ILE A 34 9.16 -1.12 5.14
CA ILE A 34 8.71 -0.24 6.22
C ILE A 34 8.43 -1.06 7.48
N ILE A 35 7.73 -2.19 7.39
CA ILE A 35 7.46 -3.05 8.54
C ILE A 35 8.78 -3.55 9.16
N ILE A 36 9.74 -3.99 8.34
CA ILE A 36 11.06 -4.41 8.83
C ILE A 36 11.75 -3.25 9.55
N CYS A 37 11.77 -2.06 8.96
CA CYS A 37 12.35 -0.88 9.58
C CYS A 37 11.65 -0.55 10.91
N TRP A 38 10.32 -0.64 10.97
CA TRP A 38 9.51 -0.39 12.16
C TRP A 38 9.83 -1.36 13.31
N ILE A 39 10.11 -2.63 13.00
CA ILE A 39 10.56 -3.63 13.97
C ILE A 39 11.97 -3.28 14.47
N THR A 40 12.88 -2.93 13.55
CA THR A 40 14.30 -2.61 13.89
C THR A 40 14.47 -1.28 14.65
N GLU A 41 13.52 -0.35 14.55
CA GLU A 41 13.51 0.93 15.27
C GLU A 41 13.48 0.74 16.81
N GLY A 42 13.02 -0.43 17.28
CA GLY A 42 12.91 -0.75 18.71
C GLY A 42 11.79 0.02 19.42
N ASN A 43 11.85 0.09 20.75
CA ASN A 43 10.82 0.69 21.62
C ASN A 43 9.42 0.04 21.53
N LEU A 44 9.36 -1.29 21.38
CA LEU A 44 8.10 -2.04 21.29
C LEU A 44 7.15 -1.77 22.48
N ILE A 45 7.70 -1.56 23.68
CA ILE A 45 6.92 -1.26 24.89
C ILE A 45 6.14 0.06 24.74
N ARG A 46 6.77 1.11 24.17
CA ARG A 46 6.11 2.39 23.89
C ARG A 46 5.02 2.20 22.83
N LYS A 47 5.34 1.53 21.72
CA LYS A 47 4.41 1.27 20.61
C LYS A 47 3.19 0.48 21.09
N TRP A 48 3.39 -0.53 21.94
CA TRP A 48 2.31 -1.32 22.52
C TRP A 48 1.40 -0.51 23.45
N LYS A 49 1.98 0.39 24.25
CA LYS A 49 1.20 1.30 25.11
C LYS A 49 0.35 2.26 24.28
N GLU A 50 0.88 2.80 23.19
CA GLU A 50 0.13 3.64 22.25
C GLU A 50 -1.03 2.87 21.60
N ILE A 51 -0.78 1.63 21.16
CA ILE A 51 -1.80 0.76 20.56
C ILE A 51 -2.96 0.50 21.53
N LYS A 52 -2.66 0.14 22.79
CA LYS A 52 -3.70 -0.12 23.80
C LYS A 52 -4.47 1.13 24.22
N THR A 53 -3.83 2.30 24.17
CA THR A 53 -4.49 3.57 24.53
C THR A 53 -5.45 4.02 23.42
N SER A 54 -5.17 3.66 22.17
CA SER A 54 -5.97 4.05 21.02
C SER A 54 -7.14 3.08 20.76
N LYS A 55 -8.37 3.59 20.88
CA LYS A 55 -9.60 2.81 20.65
C LYS A 55 -9.63 2.18 19.25
N TRP A 56 -9.26 2.94 18.21
CA TRP A 56 -9.33 2.45 16.82
C TRP A 56 -8.26 1.38 16.52
N MET A 57 -7.04 1.52 17.07
CA MET A 57 -5.97 0.52 16.87
C MET A 57 -6.32 -0.79 17.55
N THR A 58 -6.90 -0.72 18.75
CA THR A 58 -7.37 -1.89 19.49
C THR A 58 -8.52 -2.57 18.74
N SER A 59 -9.45 -1.80 18.15
CA SER A 59 -10.51 -2.35 17.30
C SER A 59 -9.98 -3.11 16.08
N ILE A 60 -8.94 -2.61 15.41
CA ILE A 60 -8.31 -3.30 14.28
C ILE A 60 -7.70 -4.64 14.73
N LEU A 61 -7.00 -4.65 15.88
CA LEU A 61 -6.45 -5.89 16.42
C LEU A 61 -7.55 -6.90 16.77
N PHE A 62 -8.63 -6.43 17.39
CA PHE A 62 -9.77 -7.27 17.74
C PHE A 62 -10.45 -7.83 16.49
N LEU A 63 -10.62 -7.01 15.46
CA LEU A 63 -11.16 -7.44 14.16
C LEU A 63 -10.30 -8.55 13.54
N LEU A 64 -8.97 -8.41 13.59
CA LEU A 64 -8.06 -9.43 13.06
C LEU A 64 -8.16 -10.75 13.83
N VAL A 65 -8.26 -10.68 15.17
CA VAL A 65 -8.48 -11.86 16.02
C VAL A 65 -9.83 -12.52 15.70
N PHE A 66 -10.89 -11.74 15.54
CA PHE A 66 -12.20 -12.24 15.11
C PHE A 66 -12.14 -12.91 13.74
N TYR A 67 -11.34 -12.36 12.83
CA TYR A 67 -11.13 -12.95 11.52
C TYR A 67 -10.46 -14.32 11.60
N CYS A 68 -9.41 -14.45 12.42
CA CYS A 68 -8.75 -15.74 12.69
C CYS A 68 -9.73 -16.77 13.29
N LEU A 69 -10.55 -16.36 14.27
CA LEU A 69 -11.56 -17.24 14.87
C LEU A 69 -12.62 -17.67 13.85
N GLY A 70 -13.06 -16.76 12.98
CA GLY A 70 -14.02 -17.04 11.93
C GLY A 70 -13.50 -18.06 10.92
N ILE A 71 -12.21 -18.01 10.57
CA ILE A 71 -11.57 -19.00 9.69
C ILE A 71 -11.55 -20.38 10.35
N MET A 72 -11.24 -20.48 11.64
CA MET A 72 -11.19 -21.78 12.35
C MET A 72 -12.56 -22.47 12.46
N TRP A 73 -13.66 -21.72 12.34
CA TRP A 73 -15.01 -22.23 12.48
C TRP A 73 -15.66 -22.62 11.13
N GLY A 74 -15.22 -22.02 10.02
CA GLY A 74 -15.87 -22.18 8.71
C GLY A 74 -15.51 -23.49 8.02
N ASN A 75 -16.44 -24.09 7.27
CA ASN A 75 -16.14 -25.29 6.47
C ASN A 75 -15.44 -24.96 5.14
N ASN A 76 -15.58 -23.74 4.63
CA ASN A 76 -15.01 -23.33 3.35
C ASN A 76 -13.74 -22.51 3.54
N HIS A 77 -12.59 -23.11 3.21
CA HIS A 77 -11.27 -22.51 3.39
C HIS A 77 -10.63 -22.02 2.08
N GLU A 78 -11.27 -22.21 0.94
CA GLU A 78 -10.66 -21.96 -0.38
C GLU A 78 -10.13 -20.53 -0.55
N ASN A 79 -10.74 -19.55 0.12
CA ASN A 79 -10.33 -18.15 0.05
C ASN A 79 -9.94 -17.52 1.40
N ALA A 80 -9.89 -18.32 2.48
CA ALA A 80 -9.65 -17.81 3.83
C ALA A 80 -8.33 -17.05 3.95
N ILE A 81 -7.26 -17.58 3.34
CA ILE A 81 -5.91 -17.00 3.36
C ILE A 81 -5.90 -15.65 2.63
N SER A 82 -6.55 -15.56 1.46
CA SER A 82 -6.60 -14.34 0.66
C SER A 82 -7.31 -13.21 1.41
N ILE A 83 -8.38 -13.53 2.14
CA ILE A 83 -9.10 -12.49 2.90
C ILE A 83 -8.34 -12.10 4.16
N LEU A 84 -7.67 -13.04 4.83
CA LEU A 84 -6.78 -12.74 5.94
C LEU A 84 -5.62 -11.84 5.51
N GLN A 85 -5.02 -12.10 4.34
CA GLN A 85 -3.97 -11.25 3.76
C GLN A 85 -4.48 -9.82 3.51
N LYS A 86 -5.66 -9.66 2.92
CA LYS A 86 -6.25 -8.34 2.66
C LYS A 86 -6.56 -7.60 3.96
N SER A 87 -7.14 -8.27 4.95
CA SER A 87 -7.43 -7.68 6.25
C SER A 87 -6.16 -7.32 7.05
N SER A 88 -5.06 -8.05 6.84
CA SER A 88 -3.77 -7.76 7.48
C SER A 88 -3.15 -6.44 7.02
N PHE A 89 -3.54 -5.92 5.85
CA PHE A 89 -3.13 -4.56 5.44
C PHE A 89 -3.63 -3.48 6.40
N LEU A 90 -4.71 -3.72 7.17
CA LEU A 90 -5.12 -2.77 8.20
C LEU A 90 -4.07 -2.59 9.30
N LEU A 91 -3.22 -3.59 9.55
CA LEU A 91 -2.12 -3.49 10.52
C LEU A 91 -1.07 -2.46 10.08
N VAL A 92 -0.94 -2.21 8.78
CA VAL A 92 -0.02 -1.20 8.24
C VAL A 92 -0.41 0.20 8.73
N PHE A 93 -1.70 0.49 8.94
CA PHE A 93 -2.13 1.75 9.54
C PHE A 93 -1.63 1.91 10.98
N ILE A 94 -1.60 0.83 11.76
CA ILE A 94 -1.04 0.84 13.11
C ILE A 94 0.47 1.10 13.07
N VAL A 95 1.16 0.48 12.11
CA VAL A 95 2.60 0.72 11.86
C VAL A 95 2.83 2.20 11.57
N PHE A 96 2.06 2.80 10.65
CA PHE A 96 2.20 4.22 10.34
C PHE A 96 1.86 5.13 11.51
N ALA A 97 0.80 4.84 12.25
CA ALA A 97 0.36 5.69 13.34
C ALA A 97 1.26 5.66 14.58
N THR A 98 1.97 4.56 14.82
CA THR A 98 2.96 4.43 15.91
C THR A 98 4.36 4.91 15.50
N SER A 99 4.55 5.18 14.21
CA SER A 99 5.80 5.70 13.66
C SER A 99 5.89 7.21 13.86
N LYS A 100 7.08 7.70 14.20
CA LYS A 100 7.34 9.13 14.34
C LYS A 100 7.75 9.74 13.00
N PHE A 101 6.77 10.01 12.14
CA PHE A 101 7.03 10.74 10.90
C PHE A 101 7.19 12.25 11.14
N ASN A 102 8.15 12.86 10.45
CA ASN A 102 8.24 14.31 10.40
C ASN A 102 7.10 14.86 9.51
N GLN A 103 6.53 16.02 9.84
CA GLN A 103 5.49 16.65 9.04
C GLN A 103 5.94 16.93 7.60
N SER A 104 7.23 17.24 7.40
CA SER A 104 7.80 17.41 6.05
C SER A 104 7.73 16.13 5.23
N THR A 105 8.04 14.98 5.83
CA THR A 105 7.95 13.66 5.17
C THR A 105 6.50 13.34 4.78
N LEU A 106 5.54 13.61 5.66
CA LEU A 106 4.12 13.41 5.34
C LEU A 106 3.68 14.31 4.18
N LYS A 107 4.06 15.60 4.19
CA LYS A 107 3.75 16.53 3.10
C LYS A 107 4.31 16.06 1.76
N TRP A 108 5.59 15.68 1.71
CA TRP A 108 6.22 15.20 0.49
C TRP A 108 5.64 13.87 0.00
N GLY A 109 5.36 12.93 0.91
CA GLY A 109 4.71 11.66 0.58
C GLY A 109 3.32 11.88 -0.02
N THR A 110 2.50 12.74 0.60
CA THR A 110 1.18 13.09 0.08
C THR A 110 1.25 13.80 -1.28
N LEU A 111 2.21 14.72 -1.45
CA LEU A 111 2.39 15.43 -2.73
C LEU A 111 2.74 14.45 -3.86
N LEU A 112 3.66 13.51 -3.62
CA LEU A 112 4.02 12.49 -4.60
C LEU A 112 2.90 11.49 -4.87
N PHE A 113 2.08 11.18 -3.86
CA PHE A 113 0.87 10.38 -4.05
C PHE A 113 -0.13 11.09 -4.97
N ILE A 114 -0.43 12.36 -4.73
CA ILE A 114 -1.32 13.15 -5.59
C ILE A 114 -0.75 13.24 -7.01
N PHE A 115 0.54 13.56 -7.12
CA PHE A 115 1.23 13.66 -8.40
C PHE A 115 1.19 12.35 -9.20
N SER A 116 1.52 11.21 -8.57
CA SER A 116 1.50 9.93 -9.26
C SER A 116 0.10 9.47 -9.62
N THR A 117 -0.89 9.78 -8.79
CA THR A 117 -2.31 9.52 -9.09
C THR A 117 -2.74 10.31 -10.32
N LEU A 118 -2.35 11.59 -10.39
CA LEU A 118 -2.61 12.44 -11.55
C LEU A 118 -1.97 11.86 -12.82
N VAL A 119 -0.69 11.47 -12.75
CA VAL A 119 0.01 10.84 -13.88
C VAL A 119 -0.68 9.54 -14.28
N SER A 120 -1.06 8.70 -13.32
CA SER A 120 -1.77 7.45 -13.57
C SER A 120 -3.14 7.68 -14.23
N ALA A 121 -3.87 8.72 -13.82
CA ALA A 121 -5.16 9.08 -14.41
C ALA A 121 -5.01 9.60 -15.84
N ILE A 122 -4.01 10.45 -16.11
CA ILE A 122 -3.69 10.90 -17.47
C ILE A 122 -3.36 9.70 -18.36
N LEU A 123 -2.48 8.80 -17.91
CA LEU A 123 -2.13 7.59 -18.66
C LEU A 123 -3.35 6.72 -18.95
N ALA A 124 -4.23 6.51 -17.97
CA ALA A 124 -5.47 5.76 -18.16
C ALA A 124 -6.38 6.37 -19.24
N ILE A 125 -6.52 7.70 -19.26
CA ILE A 125 -7.28 8.42 -20.29
C ILE A 125 -6.63 8.26 -21.67
N LEU A 126 -5.32 8.43 -21.78
CA LEU A 126 -4.60 8.28 -23.06
C LEU A 126 -4.66 6.86 -23.62
N ILE A 127 -4.61 5.84 -22.75
CA ILE A 127 -4.80 4.42 -23.14
C ILE A 127 -6.22 4.24 -23.68
N ASN A 128 -7.23 4.77 -22.98
CA ASN A 128 -8.62 4.61 -23.34
C ASN A 128 -9.00 5.35 -24.65
N GLN A 129 -8.35 6.46 -24.96
CA GLN A 129 -8.53 7.19 -26.23
C GLN A 129 -7.73 6.57 -27.40
N GLU A 130 -7.10 5.41 -27.20
CA GLU A 130 -6.26 4.70 -28.16
C GLU A 130 -5.06 5.52 -28.68
N ILE A 131 -4.72 6.65 -28.06
CA ILE A 131 -3.59 7.51 -28.45
C ILE A 131 -2.25 6.78 -28.24
N ILE A 132 -2.20 5.90 -27.24
CA ILE A 132 -1.00 5.10 -26.90
C ILE A 132 -0.92 3.80 -27.73
N LEU A 133 -2.04 3.32 -28.29
CA LEU A 133 -2.08 2.08 -29.09
C LEU A 133 -1.13 2.10 -30.32
N PRO A 134 -1.02 3.18 -31.11
CA PRO A 134 -0.07 3.25 -32.23
C PRO A 134 1.39 3.35 -31.79
N LEU A 135 1.68 3.77 -30.56
CA LEU A 135 3.04 3.86 -30.01
C LEU A 135 3.63 2.46 -29.71
N HIS A 136 2.79 1.42 -29.56
CA HIS A 136 3.25 0.04 -29.41
C HIS A 136 4.13 -0.42 -30.59
N ASN A 137 3.89 0.11 -31.79
CA ASN A 137 4.68 -0.23 -32.99
C ASN A 137 6.13 0.26 -32.91
N TYR A 138 6.40 1.27 -32.07
CA TYR A 138 7.71 1.92 -31.96
C TYR A 138 8.42 1.64 -30.63
N ILE A 139 7.67 1.28 -29.59
CA ILE A 139 8.19 1.06 -28.26
C ILE A 139 7.91 -0.39 -27.83
N PRO A 140 8.91 -1.29 -27.87
CA PRO A 140 8.71 -2.72 -27.61
C PRO A 140 8.30 -3.04 -26.16
N ILE A 141 8.41 -2.07 -25.24
CA ILE A 141 7.93 -2.22 -23.85
C ILE A 141 6.40 -2.09 -23.74
N ILE A 142 5.74 -1.50 -24.75
CA ILE A 142 4.29 -1.34 -24.82
C ILE A 142 3.75 -2.53 -25.64
N SER A 143 3.25 -3.56 -24.96
CA SER A 143 2.67 -4.71 -25.63
C SER A 143 1.21 -4.46 -26.01
N SER A 144 0.87 -4.61 -27.29
CA SER A 144 -0.52 -4.61 -27.79
C SER A 144 -1.33 -5.85 -27.37
N LYS A 145 -0.69 -6.88 -26.79
CA LYS A 145 -1.29 -8.21 -26.67
C LYS A 145 -2.35 -8.33 -25.58
N ASN A 146 -2.38 -7.40 -24.63
CA ASN A 146 -3.48 -7.30 -23.67
C ASN A 146 -4.21 -5.99 -23.93
N THR A 147 -5.43 -6.05 -24.47
CA THR A 147 -6.39 -4.94 -24.42
C THR A 147 -6.82 -4.74 -22.96
N ILE A 148 -5.89 -4.24 -22.13
CA ILE A 148 -6.19 -3.86 -20.75
C ILE A 148 -6.88 -2.51 -20.88
N SER A 149 -8.20 -2.55 -21.00
CA SER A 149 -8.99 -1.34 -20.81
C SER A 149 -8.73 -0.85 -19.39
N ALA A 150 -8.33 0.41 -19.25
CA ALA A 150 -8.12 1.03 -17.95
C ALA A 150 -9.44 1.14 -17.15
N PHE A 151 -10.57 1.07 -17.86
CA PHE A 151 -11.91 1.04 -17.29
C PHE A 151 -12.58 -0.30 -17.61
N ASN A 152 -13.38 -0.84 -16.69
CA ASN A 152 -14.19 -2.00 -17.03
C ASN A 152 -15.17 -1.61 -18.15
N PRO A 153 -15.14 -2.30 -19.31
CA PRO A 153 -16.15 -2.08 -20.33
C PRO A 153 -17.50 -2.54 -19.78
N TYR A 154 -18.50 -1.67 -19.85
CA TYR A 154 -19.88 -2.08 -19.58
C TYR A 154 -20.36 -2.89 -20.78
N ASN A 155 -20.51 -4.21 -20.58
CA ASN A 155 -21.22 -5.04 -21.55
C ASN A 155 -22.71 -4.66 -21.48
N TYR A 156 -23.19 -3.97 -22.51
CA TYR A 156 -24.62 -3.84 -22.81
C TYR A 156 -25.06 -4.96 -23.75
#